data_AF-A0A7H1J3P4-F1
#
_entry.id   AF-A0A7H1J3P4-F1
#
_cell.length_a   1.000
_cell.length_b   1.000
_cell.length_c   1.000
_cell.angle_alpha   90.00
_cell.angle_beta   90.00
_cell.angle_gamma   90.00
#
_symmetry.space_group_name_H-M   'P 1'
#
loop_
_entity.id
_entity.type
_entity.pdbx_description
1 polymer ?
#
loop_
_entity_poly.entity_id
_entity_poly.type
_entity_poly.pdbx_seq_one_letter_code
_entity_poly.pdbx_strand_id
1 'polypeptide(L)'
;MLDLAQLTKLTDDLESAVQRNDSDDIQRLCLENNDFIFSIKLEKKNSLANEKIKSFIKIHQSAILIVKNTHKKMQDQLYQSIKTRKSVTKYKGVKHAE
;
A
#
# COMPACT_ATOMS: atom_id res chain seq x y z
N MET A 1 -20.88 14.96 11.13
CA MET A 1 -21.52 13.65 10.86
C MET A 1 -20.65 12.97 9.83
N LEU A 2 -20.38 11.67 9.97
CA LEU A 2 -19.54 10.95 9.00
C LEU A 2 -20.22 10.97 7.62
N ASP A 3 -19.48 11.37 6.57
CA ASP A 3 -19.98 11.30 5.20
C ASP A 3 -19.93 9.84 4.73
N LEU A 4 -21.07 9.16 4.82
CA LEU A 4 -21.20 7.76 4.40
C LEU A 4 -21.09 7.57 2.89
N ALA A 5 -21.40 8.59 2.08
CA ALA A 5 -21.26 8.50 0.63
C ALA A 5 -19.77 8.53 0.26
N GLN A 6 -19.01 9.46 0.87
CA GLN A 6 -17.55 9.51 0.72
C GLN A 6 -16.88 8.22 1.22
N LEU A 7 -17.29 7.70 2.38
CA LEU A 7 -16.75 6.44 2.91
C LEU A 7 -17.03 5.26 1.98
N THR A 8 -18.25 5.15 1.44
CA THR A 8 -18.62 4.05 0.53
C THR A 8 -17.79 4.12 -0.74
N LYS A 9 -17.74 5.31 -1.36
CA LYS A 9 -16.94 5.52 -2.57
C LYS A 9 -15.46 5.18 -2.36
N LEU A 10 -14.86 5.70 -1.29
CA LEU A 10 -13.47 5.41 -0.95
C LEU A 10 -13.24 3.91 -0.70
N THR A 11 -14.20 3.22 -0.09
CA THR A 11 -14.11 1.78 0.14
C THR A 11 -14.10 1.03 -1.19
N ASP A 12 -15.01 1.36 -2.10
CA ASP A 12 -15.16 0.70 -3.40
C ASP A 12 -13.94 0.96 -4.31
N ASP A 13 -13.46 2.22 -4.34
CA ASP A 13 -12.27 2.63 -5.10
C ASP A 13 -11.02 1.91 -4.56
N LEU A 14 -10.86 1.85 -3.23
CA LEU A 14 -9.72 1.19 -2.59
C LEU A 14 -9.79 -0.33 -2.74
N GLU A 15 -10.98 -0.94 -2.66
CA GLU A 15 -11.17 -2.36 -2.90
C GLU A 15 -10.78 -2.72 -4.34
N SER A 16 -11.20 -1.92 -5.31
CA SER A 16 -10.84 -2.10 -6.72
C SER A 16 -9.32 -2.02 -6.94
N ALA A 17 -8.64 -1.07 -6.29
CA ALA A 17 -7.18 -0.95 -6.35
C ALA A 17 -6.46 -2.15 -5.68
N VAL A 18 -6.98 -2.62 -4.54
CA VAL A 18 -6.50 -3.83 -3.84
C VAL A 18 -6.64 -5.06 -4.72
N GLN A 19 -7.77 -5.25 -5.40
CA GLN A 19 -8.01 -6.37 -6.31
C GLN A 19 -7.06 -6.35 -7.52
N ARG A 20 -6.76 -5.15 -8.05
CA ARG A 20 -5.76 -4.97 -9.11
C ARG A 20 -4.31 -5.10 -8.61
N ASN A 21 -4.10 -5.20 -7.30
CA ASN A 21 -2.79 -5.17 -6.65
C ASN A 21 -1.96 -3.93 -7.05
N ASP A 22 -2.64 -2.81 -7.27
CA ASP A 22 -2.06 -1.56 -7.75
C ASP A 22 -1.60 -0.71 -6.56
N SER A 23 -0.32 -0.83 -6.21
CA SER A 23 0.23 -0.15 -5.03
C SER A 23 0.27 1.38 -5.19
N ASP A 24 0.37 1.88 -6.42
CA ASP A 24 0.47 3.31 -6.67
C ASP A 24 -0.89 3.97 -6.53
N ASP A 25 -1.93 3.33 -7.08
CA ASP A 25 -3.31 3.79 -6.93
C ASP A 25 -3.78 3.68 -5.47
N ILE A 26 -3.39 2.62 -4.75
CA ILE A 26 -3.63 2.50 -3.30
C ILE A 26 -3.01 3.67 -2.53
N GLN A 27 -1.74 4.00 -2.79
CA GLN A 27 -1.06 5.11 -2.10
C GLN A 27 -1.73 6.45 -2.42
N ARG A 28 -2.04 6.69 -3.69
CA ARG A 28 -2.72 7.90 -4.16
C ARG A 28 -4.06 8.08 -3.43
N LEU A 29 -4.92 7.05 -3.43
CA LEU A 29 -6.22 7.09 -2.77
C LEU A 29 -6.11 7.38 -1.27
N CYS A 30 -5.13 6.78 -0.59
CA CYS A 30 -4.90 7.00 0.84
C CYS A 30 -4.37 8.41 1.14
N LEU A 31 -3.51 8.97 0.28
CA LEU A 31 -2.99 10.33 0.42
C LEU A 31 -4.07 11.39 0.15
N GLU A 32 -4.83 11.23 -0.94
CA GLU A 32 -5.90 12.16 -1.32
C GLU A 32 -7.01 12.22 -0.26
N ASN A 33 -7.26 11.12 0.46
CA ASN A 33 -8.30 11.02 1.47
C ASN A 33 -7.76 10.97 2.90
N ASN A 34 -6.49 11.33 3.10
CA ASN A 34 -5.79 11.14 4.37
C ASN A 34 -6.54 11.77 5.56
N ASP A 35 -6.91 13.05 5.43
CA ASP A 35 -7.61 13.78 6.49
C ASP A 35 -8.98 13.16 6.80
N PHE A 36 -9.69 12.71 5.76
CA PHE A 36 -10.96 12.02 5.92
C PHE A 36 -10.77 10.70 6.66
N ILE A 37 -9.79 9.87 6.27
CA ILE A 37 -9.50 8.59 6.91
C ILE A 37 -9.20 8.78 8.40
N PHE A 38 -8.35 9.76 8.75
CA PHE A 38 -8.04 10.07 10.15
C PHE A 38 -9.21 10.64 10.95
N SER A 39 -10.20 11.22 10.27
CA SER A 39 -11.41 11.73 10.91
C SER A 39 -12.43 10.64 11.28
N ILE A 40 -12.32 9.43 10.71
CA ILE A 40 -13.27 8.33 10.91
C ILE A 40 -13.28 7.91 12.39
N LYS A 41 -14.47 7.94 13.00
CA LYS A 41 -14.71 7.46 14.36
C LYS A 41 -15.96 6.60 14.39
N LEU A 42 -15.97 5.59 15.25
CA LEU A 42 -17.16 4.77 15.48
C LEU A 42 -18.27 5.62 16.09
N GLU A 43 -19.48 5.49 15.54
CA GLU A 43 -20.66 6.21 16.01
C GLU A 43 -21.41 5.35 17.05
N LYS A 44 -21.64 5.88 18.26
CA LYS A 44 -22.24 5.09 19.37
C LYS A 44 -23.63 4.52 19.08
N LYS A 45 -24.41 5.12 18.17
CA LYS A 45 -25.82 4.75 17.91
C LYS A 45 -26.13 4.39 16.45
N ASN A 46 -25.12 4.35 15.58
CA ASN A 46 -25.34 4.13 14.14
C ASN A 46 -24.70 2.81 13.69
N SER A 47 -25.48 1.73 13.78
CA SER A 47 -25.02 0.38 13.43
C SER A 47 -24.60 0.28 11.96
N LEU A 48 -25.37 0.89 11.05
CA LEU A 48 -25.09 0.89 9.61
C LEU A 48 -23.76 1.59 9.29
N ALA A 49 -23.52 2.78 9.87
CA ALA A 49 -22.25 3.47 9.71
C ALA A 49 -21.08 2.63 10.23
N ASN A 50 -21.24 2.01 11.40
CA ASN A 50 -20.20 1.17 11.98
C ASN A 50 -19.89 -0.08 11.15
N GLU A 51 -20.89 -0.67 10.49
CA GLU A 51 -20.66 -1.78 9.55
C GLU A 51 -19.84 -1.32 8.34
N LYS A 52 -20.18 -0.16 7.74
CA LYS A 52 -19.40 0.41 6.65
C LYS A 52 -17.96 0.73 7.06
N ILE A 53 -17.77 1.31 8.24
CA ILE A 53 -16.43 1.56 8.81
C ILE A 53 -15.66 0.25 8.97
N LYS A 54 -16.29 -0.82 9.48
CA LYS A 54 -15.64 -2.13 9.61
C LYS A 54 -15.22 -2.71 8.26
N SER A 55 -16.07 -2.59 7.23
CA SER A 55 -15.72 -3.01 5.88
C SER A 55 -14.51 -2.23 5.35
N PHE A 56 -14.55 -0.90 5.47
CA PHE A 56 -13.43 -0.04 5.10
C PHE A 56 -12.12 -0.45 5.81
N ILE A 57 -12.16 -0.69 7.12
CA ILE A 57 -10.97 -1.10 7.90
C ILE A 57 -10.36 -2.39 7.34
N LYS A 58 -11.18 -3.39 6.99
CA LYS A 58 -10.68 -4.65 6.42
C LYS A 58 -9.98 -4.42 5.09
N ILE A 59 -10.58 -3.65 4.19
CA ILE A 59 -9.98 -3.31 2.89
C ILE A 59 -8.68 -2.52 3.08
N HIS A 60 -8.69 -1.56 4.00
CA HIS A 60 -7.51 -0.74 4.30
C HIS A 60 -6.35 -1.57 4.87
N GLN A 61 -6.63 -2.59 5.67
CA GLN A 61 -5.60 -3.55 6.14
C GLN A 61 -4.99 -4.35 4.99
N SER A 62 -5.81 -4.80 4.03
CA SER A 62 -5.32 -5.47 2.82
C SER A 62 -4.44 -4.54 1.99
N ALA A 63 -4.84 -3.28 1.83
CA ALA A 63 -4.05 -2.26 1.15
C ALA A 63 -2.67 -2.04 1.81
N ILE A 64 -2.62 -1.96 3.14
CA ILE A 64 -1.36 -1.86 3.91
C ILE A 64 -0.45 -3.06 3.63
N LEU A 65 -1.01 -4.27 3.58
CA LEU A 65 -0.24 -5.48 3.32
C LEU A 65 0.39 -5.45 1.93
N ILE A 66 -0.35 -5.02 0.91
CA ILE A 66 0.16 -4.84 -0.46
C ILE A 66 1.34 -3.88 -0.46
N VAL A 67 1.19 -2.69 0.12
CA VAL A 67 2.27 -1.69 0.16
C VAL A 67 3.50 -2.23 0.88
N LYS A 68 3.34 -2.93 2.01
CA LYS A 68 4.45 -3.57 2.73
C LYS A 68 5.16 -4.62 1.87
N ASN A 69 4.41 -5.46 1.17
CA ASN A 69 4.98 -6.50 0.31
C ASN A 69 5.72 -5.90 -0.90
N THR A 70 5.15 -4.86 -1.52
CA THR A 70 5.82 -4.11 -2.59
C THR A 70 7.13 -3.50 -2.09
N HIS A 71 7.11 -2.87 -0.92
CA HIS A 71 8.33 -2.30 -0.33
C HIS A 71 9.41 -3.36 -0.09
N LYS A 72 9.04 -4.52 0.47
CA LYS A 72 9.97 -5.64 0.67
C LYS A 72 10.56 -6.13 -0.65
N LYS A 73 9.72 -6.32 -1.68
CA LYS A 73 10.15 -6.74 -3.02
C LYS A 73 11.15 -5.75 -3.63
N MET A 74 10.89 -4.44 -3.51
CA MET A 74 11.81 -3.40 -3.99
C MET A 74 13.15 -3.44 -3.26
N GLN A 75 13.16 -3.63 -1.93
CA GLN A 75 14.40 -3.80 -1.16
C GLN A 75 15.21 -5.01 -1.62
N ASP A 76 14.55 -6.16 -1.82
CA ASP A 76 15.21 -7.38 -2.29
C ASP A 76 15.83 -7.18 -3.68
N GLN A 77 15.10 -6.52 -4.59
CA GLN A 77 15.60 -6.18 -5.93
C GLN A 77 16.82 -5.26 -5.88
N LEU A 78 16.80 -4.23 -5.03
CA LEU A 78 17.95 -3.34 -4.82
C LEU A 78 19.17 -4.12 -4.30
N TYR A 79 18.97 -4.99 -3.32
CA TYR A 79 20.03 -5.83 -2.78
C TYR A 79 20.65 -6.74 -3.85
N GLN A 80 19.83 -7.43 -4.65
CA GLN A 80 20.32 -8.30 -5.73
C GLN A 80 21.05 -7.51 -6.82
N SER A 81 20.58 -6.31 -7.16
CA SER A 81 21.25 -5.42 -8.11
C SER A 81 22.64 -5.02 -7.60
N ILE A 82 22.74 -4.60 -6.33
CA ILE A 82 24.02 -4.25 -5.70
C ILE A 82 24.96 -5.45 -5.64
N LYS A 83 24.45 -6.63 -5.26
CA LYS A 83 25.24 -7.88 -5.21
C LYS A 83 25.80 -8.24 -6.59
N THR A 84 24.97 -8.20 -7.63
CA THR A 84 25.37 -8.46 -9.02
C THR A 84 26.40 -7.45 -9.50
N ARG A 85 26.21 -6.16 -9.20
CA ARG A 85 27.20 -5.13 -9.54
C ARG A 85 28.56 -5.40 -8.88
N LYS A 86 28.58 -5.77 -7.60
CA LYS A 86 29.82 -6.10 -6.87
C LYS A 86 30.49 -7.37 -7.40
N SER A 87 29.74 -8.39 -7.80
CA SER A 87 30.32 -9.61 -8.39
C SER A 87 30.91 -9.36 -9.78
N VAL A 88 30.26 -8.55 -10.61
CA VAL A 88 30.79 -8.13 -11.93
C VAL A 88 32.05 -7.28 -11.78
N THR A 89 32.10 -6.34 -10.82
CA THR A 89 33.30 -5.55 -10.55
C THR A 89 34.47 -6.42 -10.10
N LYS A 90 34.24 -7.43 -9.24
CA LYS A 90 35.27 -8.41 -8.86
C LYS A 90 35.77 -9.20 -10.08
N TYR A 91 34.86 -9.65 -10.96
CA TYR A 91 35.24 -10.39 -12.16
C TYR A 91 36.06 -9.55 -13.15
N LYS A 92 35.74 -8.27 -13.33
CA LYS A 92 36.56 -7.35 -14.15
C LYS A 92 37.91 -7.05 -13.51
N GLY A 93 37.99 -6.90 -12.19
CA GLY A 93 39.26 -6.69 -11.48
C GLY A 93 40.21 -7.88 -11.56
N VAL A 94 39.68 -9.11 -11.63
CA VAL A 94 40.48 -10.34 -11.81
C VAL A 94 40.97 -10.49 -13.26
N LYS A 95 40.21 -10.01 -14.26
CA LYS A 95 40.63 -10.06 -15.68
C LYS A 95 41.71 -9.05 -16.09
N HIS A 96 42.04 -8.08 -15.23
CA HIS A 96 43.04 -7.04 -15.50
C HIS A 96 44.22 -7.09 -14.52
N ALA A 97 44.44 -8.23 -13.87
CA ALA A 97 45.54 -8.47 -12.95
C ALA A 97 46.67 -9.33 -13.56
N GLU A 98 46.85 -9.27 -14.89
CA GLU A 98 48.02 -9.81 -15.60
C GLU A 98 49.04 -8.69 -15.87
#